data_AF-I1NQ14-F1
#
_entry.id   AF-I1NQ14-F1
#
_cell.length_a   1.000
_cell.length_b   1.000
_cell.length_c   1.000
_cell.angle_alpha   90.00
_cell.angle_beta   90.00
_cell.angle_gamma   90.00
#
_symmetry.space_group_name_H-M   'P 1'
#
loop_
_entity.id
_entity.type
_entity.pdbx_description
1 polymer ?
#
loop_
_entity_poly.entity_id
_entity_poly.type
_entity_poly.pdbx_seq_one_letter_code
_entity_poly.pdbx_strand_id
1 'polypeptide(L)'
;MSSTSSSQPPASSDRESTPASDNATSPDSDGTNSAGPARSRIALQLDQRSLHFSVTAWVLIVALIGILPLTPRQLQYKGYRLSLLGTTCTTGYALFAFYRLPRAGNMHAAQIFHHVASSKDFIPFMYCLMFVMSKLHLKLVLVPVICWALEHVARFLRRHFTNSSLYRTYLEKPCTWVETNTTAVKFLSSNAEILLGFLLILSLFSRQRNPMQTFMYWQLLKLMYHSPFTAGYHRAIWLKIGRTVNPYIHRYTPFLHDPINAGMRWWFR
;
A
#
# COMPACT_ATOMS: atom_id res chain seq x y z
N MET A 1 -60.84 37.29 -17.81
CA MET A 1 -62.25 37.00 -18.13
C MET A 1 -62.24 36.10 -19.34
N SER A 2 -62.74 34.88 -19.19
CA SER A 2 -62.84 33.85 -20.24
C SER A 2 -64.09 34.09 -21.08
N SER A 3 -64.05 33.73 -22.37
CA SER A 3 -65.25 33.43 -23.14
C SER A 3 -64.98 32.37 -24.21
N THR A 4 -65.81 31.34 -24.10
CA THR A 4 -65.93 30.05 -24.78
C THR A 4 -66.78 30.14 -26.06
N SER A 5 -66.59 29.22 -27.02
CA SER A 5 -67.62 28.46 -27.80
C SER A 5 -67.03 27.98 -29.14
N SER A 6 -66.82 26.68 -29.41
CA SER A 6 -67.77 25.58 -29.75
C SER A 6 -68.21 25.56 -31.22
N SER A 7 -67.97 24.44 -31.93
CA SER A 7 -68.84 23.82 -32.96
C SER A 7 -68.30 22.45 -33.41
N GLN A 8 -69.18 21.46 -33.55
CA GLN A 8 -68.98 20.00 -33.73
C GLN A 8 -69.29 19.52 -35.19
N PRO A 9 -69.21 18.20 -35.54
CA PRO A 9 -68.91 17.63 -36.88
C PRO A 9 -70.15 17.12 -37.66
N PRO A 10 -69.99 16.46 -38.84
CA PRO A 10 -70.18 14.98 -38.95
C PRO A 10 -69.26 14.29 -40.00
N ALA A 11 -68.71 13.10 -39.77
CA ALA A 11 -69.19 11.72 -40.01
C ALA A 11 -69.25 11.23 -41.49
N SER A 12 -68.41 10.23 -41.84
CA SER A 12 -68.79 9.09 -42.70
C SER A 12 -67.77 7.94 -42.63
N SER A 13 -68.31 6.76 -42.35
CA SER A 13 -67.80 5.38 -42.26
C SER A 13 -67.15 4.81 -43.54
N ASP A 14 -66.14 3.94 -43.41
CA ASP A 14 -66.28 2.48 -43.61
C ASP A 14 -64.94 1.70 -43.63
N ARG A 15 -64.94 0.60 -42.85
CA ARG A 15 -64.32 -0.74 -43.04
C ARG A 15 -62.82 -0.94 -43.31
N GLU A 16 -62.13 -1.38 -42.26
CA GLU A 16 -61.52 -2.72 -42.07
C GLU A 16 -60.68 -3.37 -43.18
N SER A 17 -59.35 -3.48 -42.95
CA SER A 17 -58.56 -4.73 -43.11
C SER A 17 -57.09 -4.54 -42.65
N THR A 18 -56.69 -5.25 -41.58
CA THR A 18 -55.30 -5.72 -41.35
C THR A 18 -55.13 -7.08 -42.10
N PRO A 19 -53.91 -7.60 -42.42
CA PRO A 19 -52.70 -7.57 -41.58
C PRO A 19 -51.33 -7.42 -42.30
N ALA A 20 -50.31 -7.15 -41.47
CA ALA A 20 -48.89 -7.58 -41.55
C ALA A 20 -48.09 -7.44 -42.86
N SER A 21 -46.99 -6.68 -42.83
CA SER A 21 -45.63 -7.25 -42.92
C SER A 21 -44.54 -6.17 -42.75
N ASP A 22 -43.40 -6.64 -42.25
CA ASP A 22 -42.16 -5.94 -41.90
C ASP A 22 -41.53 -5.10 -43.03
N ASN A 23 -41.08 -3.89 -42.68
CA ASN A 23 -39.69 -3.41 -42.82
C ASN A 23 -39.66 -1.87 -42.78
N ALA A 24 -39.40 -1.32 -41.60
CA ALA A 24 -39.07 0.09 -41.44
C ALA A 24 -37.54 0.26 -41.49
N THR A 25 -37.05 0.74 -42.63
CA THR A 25 -35.71 1.28 -42.79
C THR A 25 -35.72 2.78 -42.45
N SER A 26 -34.65 3.22 -41.76
CA SER A 26 -34.12 4.60 -41.61
C SER A 26 -34.36 5.27 -40.25
N PRO A 27 -33.54 6.28 -39.84
CA PRO A 27 -32.18 6.64 -40.28
C PRO A 27 -31.21 6.92 -39.11
N ASP A 28 -29.95 7.15 -39.47
CA ASP A 28 -28.89 7.75 -38.67
C ASP A 28 -29.35 8.84 -37.69
N SER A 29 -28.80 8.77 -36.47
CA SER A 29 -28.67 9.91 -35.58
C SER A 29 -27.27 9.85 -34.98
N ASP A 30 -26.38 10.52 -35.70
CA ASP A 30 -25.00 10.82 -35.35
C ASP A 30 -25.01 11.71 -34.09
N GLY A 31 -25.00 11.06 -32.93
CA GLY A 31 -24.97 11.67 -31.61
C GLY A 31 -23.60 11.49 -30.99
N THR A 32 -22.82 12.57 -30.98
CA THR A 32 -21.46 12.73 -30.49
C THR A 32 -21.23 12.13 -29.09
N ASN A 33 -20.88 10.84 -29.00
CA ASN A 33 -20.56 10.15 -27.75
C ASN A 33 -19.09 10.34 -27.35
N SER A 34 -18.71 11.57 -27.01
CA SER A 34 -17.44 11.90 -26.35
C SER A 34 -17.31 11.31 -24.92
N ALA A 35 -18.33 10.58 -24.44
CA ALA A 35 -18.34 9.85 -23.16
C ALA A 35 -17.71 8.43 -23.23
N GLY A 36 -17.56 7.83 -24.41
CA GLY A 36 -16.99 6.49 -24.59
C GLY A 36 -15.55 6.30 -24.05
N PRO A 37 -14.58 7.17 -24.42
CA PRO A 37 -13.19 7.05 -23.94
C PRO A 37 -13.01 7.52 -22.49
N ALA A 38 -13.96 8.26 -21.93
CA ALA A 38 -13.96 8.65 -20.52
C ALA A 38 -14.51 7.51 -19.65
N ARG A 39 -15.60 6.86 -20.07
CA ARG A 39 -16.22 5.72 -19.36
C ARG A 39 -15.30 4.49 -19.37
N SER A 40 -14.60 4.23 -20.48
CA SER A 40 -13.60 3.15 -20.55
C SER A 40 -12.38 3.43 -19.66
N ARG A 41 -11.90 4.68 -19.61
CA ARG A 41 -10.82 5.09 -18.69
C ARG A 41 -11.22 4.97 -17.22
N ILE A 42 -12.45 5.36 -16.88
CA ILE A 42 -12.98 5.22 -15.51
C ILE A 42 -13.14 3.74 -15.14
N ALA A 43 -13.65 2.91 -16.06
CA ALA A 43 -13.77 1.46 -15.84
C ALA A 43 -12.40 0.80 -15.64
N LEU A 44 -11.41 1.13 -16.48
CA LEU A 44 -10.03 0.64 -16.34
C LEU A 44 -9.36 1.11 -15.04
N GLN A 45 -9.58 2.37 -14.64
CA GLN A 45 -9.07 2.88 -13.36
C GLN A 45 -9.73 2.20 -12.16
N LEU A 46 -11.03 1.88 -12.25
CA LEU A 46 -11.75 1.15 -11.20
C LEU A 46 -11.22 -0.29 -11.09
N ASP A 47 -11.02 -0.95 -12.23
CA ASP A 47 -10.47 -2.30 -12.31
C ASP A 47 -9.05 -2.34 -11.73
N GLN A 48 -8.19 -1.37 -12.10
CA GLN A 48 -6.83 -1.25 -11.55
C GLN A 48 -6.83 -1.02 -10.03
N ARG A 49 -7.74 -0.18 -9.51
CA ARG A 49 -7.86 0.08 -8.05
C ARG A 49 -8.40 -1.14 -7.29
N SER A 50 -9.38 -1.84 -7.87
CA SER A 50 -9.95 -3.06 -7.32
C SER A 50 -8.92 -4.19 -7.27
N LEU A 51 -8.14 -4.35 -8.35
CA LEU A 51 -7.05 -5.31 -8.42
C LEU A 51 -5.95 -4.97 -7.40
N HIS A 52 -5.53 -3.71 -7.31
CA HIS A 52 -4.55 -3.31 -6.31
C HIS A 52 -5.03 -3.59 -4.88
N PHE A 53 -6.33 -3.36 -4.61
CA PHE A 53 -6.95 -3.69 -3.33
C PHE A 53 -6.96 -5.20 -3.07
N SER A 54 -7.41 -6.02 -4.02
CA SER A 54 -7.53 -7.47 -3.84
C SER A 54 -6.17 -8.12 -3.61
N VAL A 55 -5.13 -7.68 -4.33
CA VAL A 55 -3.75 -8.16 -4.13
C VAL A 55 -3.22 -7.72 -2.77
N THR A 56 -3.51 -6.49 -2.33
CA THR A 56 -3.08 -6.01 -1.00
C THR A 56 -3.81 -6.76 0.14
N ALA A 57 -5.10 -7.05 -0.04
CA ALA A 57 -5.88 -7.85 0.91
C ALA A 57 -5.38 -9.30 0.98
N TRP A 58 -5.05 -9.90 -0.16
CA TRP A 58 -4.40 -11.21 -0.23
C TRP A 58 -3.06 -11.21 0.53
N VAL A 59 -2.20 -10.21 0.28
CA VAL A 59 -0.92 -10.04 0.98
C VAL A 59 -1.13 -9.94 2.49
N LEU A 60 -2.16 -9.21 2.96
CA LEU A 60 -2.48 -9.08 4.37
C LEU A 60 -2.87 -10.43 5.00
N ILE A 61 -3.74 -11.20 4.34
CA ILE A 61 -4.17 -12.52 4.83
C ILE A 61 -2.96 -13.46 4.93
N VAL A 62 -2.16 -13.51 3.88
CA VAL A 62 -0.98 -14.37 3.81
C VAL A 62 0.10 -13.94 4.82
N ALA A 63 0.23 -12.64 5.08
CA ALA A 63 1.10 -12.10 6.14
C ALA A 63 0.63 -12.54 7.53
N LEU A 64 -0.67 -12.47 7.81
CA LEU A 64 -1.23 -12.92 9.08
C LEU A 64 -0.96 -14.42 9.29
N ILE A 65 -1.17 -15.25 8.27
CA ILE A 65 -0.84 -16.69 8.31
C ILE A 65 0.66 -16.92 8.59
N GLY A 66 1.54 -16.06 8.06
CA GLY A 66 2.98 -16.14 8.29
C GLY A 66 3.43 -15.81 9.71
N ILE A 67 2.74 -14.90 10.40
CA ILE A 67 3.11 -14.45 11.75
C ILE A 67 2.45 -15.28 12.87
N LEU A 68 1.23 -15.79 12.63
CA LEU A 68 0.50 -16.54 13.65
C LEU A 68 1.23 -17.86 14.00
N PRO A 69 1.55 -18.10 15.29
CA PRO A 69 2.25 -19.32 15.70
C PRO A 69 1.37 -20.57 15.60
N LEU A 70 0.05 -20.43 15.42
CA LEU A 70 -0.94 -21.51 15.38
C LEU A 70 -0.93 -22.31 14.06
N THR A 71 -0.31 -21.78 13.00
CA THR A 71 -0.27 -22.41 11.67
C THR A 71 0.90 -23.40 11.54
N PRO A 72 0.81 -24.50 10.77
CA PRO A 72 1.95 -25.39 10.55
C PRO A 72 3.16 -24.65 9.94
N ARG A 73 4.38 -25.02 10.35
CA ARG A 73 5.65 -24.37 9.95
C ARG A 73 5.82 -24.22 8.44
N GLN A 74 5.33 -25.19 7.66
CA GLN A 74 5.40 -25.17 6.20
C GLN A 74 4.53 -24.07 5.59
N LEU A 75 3.33 -23.84 6.13
CA LEU A 75 2.45 -22.75 5.70
C LEU A 75 2.99 -21.40 6.19
N GLN A 76 3.55 -21.32 7.39
CA GLN A 76 4.19 -20.08 7.86
C GLN A 76 5.32 -19.66 6.92
N TYR A 77 6.18 -20.60 6.50
CA TYR A 77 7.27 -20.34 5.58
C TYR A 77 6.78 -19.89 4.19
N LYS A 78 5.81 -20.63 3.63
CA LYS A 78 5.22 -20.28 2.32
C LYS A 78 4.51 -18.93 2.41
N GLY A 79 3.74 -18.68 3.46
CA GLY A 79 3.05 -17.43 3.70
C GLY A 79 4.00 -16.25 3.85
N TYR A 80 5.08 -16.41 4.62
CA TYR A 80 6.14 -15.41 4.73
C TYR A 80 6.70 -15.02 3.35
N ARG A 81 7.11 -15.99 2.53
CA ARG A 81 7.69 -15.71 1.21
C ARG A 81 6.67 -15.11 0.24
N LEU A 82 5.45 -15.63 0.23
CA LEU A 82 4.37 -15.15 -0.63
C LEU A 82 3.92 -13.74 -0.25
N SER A 83 3.85 -13.42 1.04
CA SER A 83 3.52 -12.07 1.51
C SER A 83 4.60 -11.07 1.09
N LEU A 84 5.88 -11.41 1.26
CA LEU A 84 6.97 -10.54 0.83
C LEU A 84 7.02 -10.39 -0.69
N LEU A 85 6.92 -11.48 -1.44
CA LEU A 85 6.91 -11.45 -2.91
C LEU A 85 5.71 -10.65 -3.43
N GLY A 86 4.52 -10.89 -2.87
CA GLY A 86 3.31 -10.16 -3.21
C GLY A 86 3.42 -8.67 -2.91
N THR A 87 4.00 -8.30 -1.75
CA THR A 87 4.22 -6.88 -1.41
C THR A 87 5.20 -6.23 -2.40
N THR A 88 6.31 -6.91 -2.72
CA THR A 88 7.30 -6.43 -3.70
C THR A 88 6.68 -6.25 -5.09
N CYS A 89 5.86 -7.20 -5.54
CA CYS A 89 5.17 -7.10 -6.84
C CYS A 89 4.15 -5.96 -6.85
N THR A 90 3.34 -5.81 -5.80
CA THR A 90 2.31 -4.75 -5.71
C THR A 90 2.93 -3.36 -5.67
N THR A 91 3.91 -3.16 -4.78
CA THR A 91 4.60 -1.88 -4.63
C THR A 91 5.48 -1.57 -5.83
N GLY A 92 6.12 -2.59 -6.43
CA GLY A 92 6.87 -2.47 -7.68
C GLY A 92 5.97 -2.10 -8.87
N TYR A 93 4.77 -2.70 -8.97
CA TYR A 93 3.78 -2.34 -9.98
C TYR A 93 3.28 -0.90 -9.79
N ALA A 94 2.96 -0.49 -8.57
CA ALA A 94 2.60 0.90 -8.28
C ALA A 94 3.72 1.85 -8.69
N LEU A 95 4.97 1.55 -8.32
CA LEU A 95 6.13 2.34 -8.71
C LEU A 95 6.27 2.42 -10.24
N PHE A 96 6.15 1.29 -10.94
CA PHE A 96 6.24 1.25 -12.40
C PHE A 96 5.12 2.05 -13.08
N ALA A 97 3.89 1.94 -12.58
CA ALA A 97 2.73 2.64 -13.10
C ALA A 97 2.83 4.17 -12.89
N PHE A 98 3.33 4.61 -11.73
CA PHE A 98 3.46 6.04 -11.40
C PHE A 98 4.71 6.69 -12.01
N TYR A 99 5.83 5.95 -12.14
CA TYR A 99 7.13 6.53 -12.50
C TYR A 99 7.66 6.17 -13.89
N ARG A 100 6.91 5.42 -14.73
CA ARG A 100 7.22 5.06 -16.14
C ARG A 100 8.68 5.29 -16.52
N LEU A 101 9.51 4.24 -16.42
CA LEU A 101 10.98 4.29 -16.56
C LEU A 101 11.45 5.35 -17.59
N PRO A 102 12.32 6.30 -17.20
CA PRO A 102 12.93 7.19 -18.16
C PRO A 102 13.87 6.38 -19.07
N ARG A 103 13.67 6.53 -20.37
CA ARG A 103 14.56 6.00 -21.41
C ARG A 103 15.99 6.43 -21.10
N ALA A 104 16.87 5.45 -20.92
CA ALA A 104 18.24 5.63 -20.41
C ALA A 104 18.99 6.70 -21.22
N GLY A 105 19.46 7.75 -20.55
CA GLY A 105 20.35 8.74 -21.19
C GLY A 105 20.25 10.20 -20.74
N ASN A 106 19.48 10.55 -19.71
CA ASN A 106 19.37 11.95 -19.28
C ASN A 106 19.75 12.15 -17.81
N MET A 107 20.54 13.19 -17.51
CA MET A 107 21.02 13.58 -16.17
C MET A 107 19.88 13.84 -15.16
N HIS A 108 18.64 13.96 -15.64
CA HIS A 108 17.42 13.99 -14.83
C HIS A 108 17.11 12.67 -14.09
N ALA A 109 17.76 11.56 -14.43
CA ALA A 109 17.59 10.29 -13.73
C ALA A 109 17.87 10.43 -12.23
N ALA A 110 18.92 11.16 -11.82
CA ALA A 110 19.28 11.33 -10.41
C ALA A 110 18.23 12.11 -9.61
N GLN A 111 17.64 13.16 -10.19
CA GLN A 111 16.56 13.93 -9.54
C GLN A 111 15.27 13.11 -9.43
N ILE A 112 14.97 12.31 -10.47
CA ILE A 112 13.84 11.37 -10.44
C ILE A 112 14.08 10.30 -9.38
N PHE A 113 15.30 9.78 -9.23
CA PHE A 113 15.62 8.82 -8.16
C PHE A 113 15.43 9.41 -6.76
N HIS A 114 15.79 10.67 -6.52
CA HIS A 114 15.49 11.33 -5.25
C HIS A 114 13.97 11.45 -5.00
N HIS A 115 13.20 11.80 -6.03
CA HIS A 115 11.74 11.90 -5.94
C HIS A 115 11.06 10.52 -5.77
N VAL A 116 11.59 9.48 -6.42
CA VAL A 116 11.17 8.08 -6.27
C VAL A 116 11.54 7.54 -4.90
N ALA A 117 12.73 7.86 -4.39
CA ALA A 117 13.19 7.45 -3.06
C ALA A 117 12.36 8.09 -1.94
N SER A 118 11.81 9.28 -2.18
CA SER A 118 10.85 9.93 -1.29
C SER A 118 9.42 9.42 -1.46
N SER A 119 9.14 8.50 -2.39
CA SER A 119 7.77 8.04 -2.63
C SER A 119 7.26 7.12 -1.52
N LYS A 120 5.95 7.18 -1.29
CA LYS A 120 5.25 6.42 -0.23
C LYS A 120 5.43 4.90 -0.37
N ASP A 121 5.60 4.40 -1.60
CA ASP A 121 5.62 2.98 -1.92
C ASP A 121 7.04 2.42 -2.13
N PHE A 122 8.06 3.28 -2.23
CA PHE A 122 9.45 2.86 -2.41
C PHE A 122 10.04 2.18 -1.17
N ILE A 123 9.75 2.69 0.03
CA ILE A 123 10.29 2.12 1.27
C ILE A 123 9.79 0.68 1.48
N PRO A 124 8.48 0.39 1.42
CA PRO A 124 7.97 -0.98 1.50
C PRO A 124 8.50 -1.88 0.37
N PHE A 125 8.67 -1.34 -0.84
CA PHE A 125 9.25 -2.08 -1.97
C PHE A 125 10.68 -2.54 -1.67
N MET A 126 11.57 -1.61 -1.33
CA MET A 126 12.98 -1.93 -1.04
C MET A 126 13.11 -2.84 0.17
N TYR A 127 12.29 -2.61 1.20
CA TYR A 127 12.23 -3.46 2.38
C TYR A 127 11.87 -4.90 2.02
N CYS A 128 10.76 -5.12 1.32
CA CYS A 128 10.32 -6.45 0.95
C CYS A 128 11.29 -7.11 -0.03
N LEU A 129 11.77 -6.40 -1.06
CA LEU A 129 12.73 -6.93 -2.03
C LEU A 129 13.99 -7.48 -1.35
N MET A 130 14.54 -6.74 -0.38
CA MET A 130 15.73 -7.17 0.36
C MET A 130 15.50 -8.47 1.13
N PHE A 131 14.34 -8.64 1.77
CA PHE A 131 14.03 -9.87 2.52
C PHE A 131 13.56 -11.03 1.63
N VAL A 132 13.01 -10.77 0.43
CA VAL A 132 12.72 -11.83 -0.57
C VAL A 132 14.02 -12.45 -1.08
N MET A 133 15.04 -11.63 -1.32
CA MET A 133 16.34 -12.08 -1.84
C MET A 133 17.22 -12.76 -0.77
N SER A 134 16.91 -12.55 0.52
CA SER A 134 17.66 -13.16 1.61
C SER A 134 17.12 -14.54 2.02
N LYS A 135 18.03 -15.39 2.51
CA LYS A 135 17.72 -16.68 3.13
C LYS A 135 17.34 -16.55 4.62
N LEU A 136 17.38 -15.35 5.20
CA LEU A 136 17.12 -15.11 6.62
C LEU A 136 15.61 -15.02 6.92
N HIS A 137 15.10 -15.89 7.78
CA HIS A 137 13.69 -15.93 8.18
C HIS A 137 13.47 -15.26 9.54
N LEU A 138 13.13 -13.98 9.53
CA LEU A 138 12.75 -13.24 10.73
C LEU A 138 11.26 -12.91 10.70
N LYS A 139 10.49 -13.47 11.64
CA LYS A 139 9.02 -13.21 11.72
C LYS A 139 8.69 -11.75 11.96
N LEU A 140 9.56 -11.01 12.65
CA LEU A 140 9.41 -9.57 12.90
C LEU A 140 9.38 -8.74 11.61
N VAL A 141 9.91 -9.26 10.50
CA VAL A 141 9.87 -8.59 9.19
C VAL A 141 8.43 -8.35 8.73
N LEU A 142 7.51 -9.23 9.13
CA LEU A 142 6.13 -9.22 8.70
C LEU A 142 5.29 -8.15 9.42
N VAL A 143 5.73 -7.66 10.58
CA VAL A 143 4.98 -6.67 11.37
C VAL A 143 4.79 -5.35 10.59
N PRO A 144 5.85 -4.72 10.04
CA PRO A 144 5.71 -3.55 9.17
C PRO A 144 4.84 -3.80 7.92
N VAL A 145 4.95 -4.99 7.34
CA VAL A 145 4.18 -5.39 6.14
C VAL A 145 2.68 -5.47 6.46
N ILE A 146 2.33 -6.08 7.60
CA ILE A 146 0.95 -6.15 8.09
C ILE A 146 0.43 -4.73 8.38
N CYS A 147 1.20 -3.89 9.08
CA CYS A 147 0.81 -2.51 9.37
C CYS A 147 0.56 -1.71 8.08
N TRP A 148 1.41 -1.85 7.07
CA TRP A 148 1.25 -1.18 5.78
C TRP A 148 0.02 -1.67 5.00
N ALA A 149 -0.18 -2.99 4.93
CA ALA A 149 -1.29 -3.59 4.20
C ALA A 149 -2.64 -3.29 4.90
N LEU A 150 -2.67 -3.35 6.23
CA LEU A 150 -3.84 -3.02 7.05
C LEU A 150 -4.31 -1.59 6.80
N GLU A 151 -3.39 -0.63 6.71
CA GLU A 151 -3.70 0.77 6.44
C GLU A 151 -4.32 0.97 5.04
N HIS A 152 -3.83 0.23 4.04
CA HIS A 152 -4.36 0.29 2.67
C HIS A 152 -5.74 -0.37 2.56
N VAL A 153 -5.91 -1.54 3.16
CA VAL A 153 -7.17 -2.30 3.17
C VAL A 153 -8.25 -1.52 3.92
N ALA A 154 -7.96 -0.98 5.11
CA ALA A 154 -8.93 -0.23 5.91
C ALA A 154 -9.42 1.03 5.19
N ARG A 155 -8.50 1.81 4.59
CA ARG A 155 -8.85 3.01 3.81
C ARG A 155 -9.69 2.68 2.57
N PHE A 156 -9.44 1.55 1.91
CA PHE A 156 -10.21 1.15 0.73
C PHE A 156 -11.61 0.63 1.11
N LEU A 157 -11.69 -0.25 2.12
CA LEU A 157 -12.96 -0.78 2.63
C LEU A 157 -13.93 0.35 3.01
N ARG A 158 -13.44 1.35 3.74
CA ARG A 158 -14.28 2.47 4.16
C ARG A 158 -14.76 3.34 3.00
N ARG A 159 -14.00 3.48 1.92
CA ARG A 159 -14.41 4.32 0.78
C ARG A 159 -15.44 3.64 -0.13
N HIS A 160 -15.41 2.32 -0.22
CA HIS A 160 -16.20 1.57 -1.20
C HIS A 160 -17.31 0.70 -0.61
N PHE A 161 -17.20 0.27 0.66
CA PHE A 161 -18.08 -0.75 1.25
C PHE A 161 -18.90 -0.28 2.46
N THR A 162 -18.97 1.04 2.73
CA THR A 162 -19.76 1.61 3.85
C THR A 162 -21.23 1.22 3.86
N ASN A 163 -21.79 0.93 2.69
CA ASN A 163 -23.20 0.55 2.56
C ASN A 163 -23.43 -0.97 2.67
N SER A 164 -22.37 -1.79 2.76
CA SER A 164 -22.51 -3.25 2.86
C SER A 164 -22.77 -3.70 4.30
N SER A 165 -23.70 -4.64 4.48
CA SER A 165 -24.05 -5.19 5.80
C SER A 165 -22.88 -5.97 6.43
N LEU A 166 -22.10 -6.69 5.61
CA LEU A 166 -20.92 -7.43 6.08
C LEU A 166 -19.83 -6.52 6.65
N TYR A 167 -19.63 -5.34 6.04
CA TYR A 167 -18.68 -4.35 6.55
C TYR A 167 -19.12 -3.83 7.93
N ARG A 168 -20.40 -3.46 8.09
CA ARG A 168 -20.95 -2.98 9.37
C ARG A 168 -20.85 -4.01 10.49
N THR A 169 -21.13 -5.29 10.20
CA THR A 169 -21.15 -6.32 11.24
C THR A 169 -19.76 -6.70 11.75
N TYR A 170 -18.77 -6.84 10.87
CA TYR A 170 -17.46 -7.41 11.25
C TYR A 170 -16.26 -6.47 11.09
N LEU A 171 -16.29 -5.57 10.12
CA LEU A 171 -15.09 -4.84 9.68
C LEU A 171 -15.11 -3.35 10.08
N GLU A 172 -16.26 -2.81 10.46
CA GLU A 172 -16.42 -1.41 10.85
C GLU A 172 -15.60 -1.09 12.10
N LYS A 173 -15.70 -1.90 13.16
CA LYS A 173 -14.93 -1.71 14.40
C LYS A 173 -13.41 -1.74 14.20
N PRO A 174 -12.81 -2.76 13.54
CA PRO A 174 -11.36 -2.77 13.32
C PRO A 174 -10.91 -1.69 12.32
N CYS A 175 -11.67 -1.41 11.25
CA CYS A 175 -11.26 -0.37 10.28
C CYS A 175 -11.29 1.03 10.89
N THR A 176 -12.32 1.36 11.69
CA THR A 176 -12.40 2.64 12.40
C THR A 176 -11.33 2.77 13.48
N TRP A 177 -10.99 1.68 14.17
CA TRP A 177 -9.88 1.67 15.12
C TRP A 177 -8.53 1.93 14.44
N VAL A 178 -8.26 1.27 13.31
CA VAL A 178 -7.01 1.47 12.54
C VAL A 178 -6.89 2.91 12.05
N GLU A 179 -7.99 3.51 11.60
CA GLU A 179 -7.99 4.87 11.08
C GLU A 179 -7.81 5.92 12.19
N THR A 180 -8.46 5.72 13.33
CA THR A 180 -8.30 6.59 14.51
C THR A 180 -6.92 6.46 15.15
N ASN A 181 -6.28 5.28 15.05
CA ASN A 181 -4.97 4.98 15.65
C ASN A 181 -3.85 4.83 14.61
N THR A 182 -3.94 5.54 13.47
CA THR A 182 -2.91 5.50 12.42
C THR A 182 -1.51 5.83 12.94
N THR A 183 -1.40 6.77 13.88
CA THR A 183 -0.14 7.13 14.54
C THR A 183 0.44 5.97 15.35
N ALA A 184 -0.39 5.23 16.08
CA ALA A 184 0.04 4.06 16.87
C ALA A 184 0.52 2.92 15.96
N VAL A 185 -0.19 2.67 14.85
CA VAL A 185 0.22 1.67 13.85
C VAL A 185 1.57 2.03 13.22
N LYS A 186 1.79 3.31 12.89
CA LYS A 186 3.07 3.80 12.37
C LYS A 186 4.19 3.70 13.40
N PHE A 187 3.91 4.04 14.66
CA PHE A 187 4.87 3.87 15.75
C PHE A 187 5.24 2.40 15.97
N LEU A 188 4.27 1.48 15.90
CA LEU A 188 4.52 0.04 15.99
C LEU A 188 5.41 -0.45 14.85
N SER A 189 5.12 -0.04 13.61
CA SER A 189 5.94 -0.36 12.43
C SER A 189 7.39 0.11 12.61
N SER A 190 7.58 1.37 13.00
CA SER A 190 8.92 1.94 13.17
C SER A 190 9.68 1.29 14.33
N ASN A 191 9.02 0.87 15.41
CA ASN A 191 9.65 0.10 16.48
C ASN A 191 10.08 -1.28 15.98
N ALA A 192 9.23 -1.96 15.23
CA ALA A 192 9.54 -3.26 14.65
C ALA A 192 10.72 -3.18 13.67
N GLU A 193 10.80 -2.13 12.85
CA GLU A 193 11.91 -1.88 11.91
C GLU A 193 13.23 -1.63 12.65
N ILE A 194 13.23 -0.78 13.68
CA ILE A 194 14.46 -0.53 14.46
C ILE A 194 14.89 -1.80 15.21
N LEU A 195 13.94 -2.52 15.81
CA LEU A 195 14.21 -3.80 16.49
C LEU A 195 14.79 -4.81 15.50
N LEU A 196 14.26 -4.89 14.28
CA LEU A 196 14.77 -5.75 13.23
C LEU A 196 16.22 -5.41 12.85
N GLY A 197 16.58 -4.11 12.84
CA GLY A 197 17.95 -3.65 12.63
C GLY A 197 18.92 -4.18 13.69
N PHE A 198 18.50 -4.16 14.96
CA PHE A 198 19.26 -4.76 16.05
C PHE A 198 19.33 -6.29 15.95
N LEU A 199 18.23 -6.96 15.58
CA LEU A 199 18.25 -8.41 15.35
C LEU A 199 19.22 -8.79 14.22
N LEU A 200 19.34 -7.98 13.17
CA LEU A 200 20.30 -8.23 12.10
C LEU A 200 21.75 -8.10 12.59
N ILE A 201 22.05 -7.12 13.43
CA ILE A 201 23.37 -7.04 14.10
C ILE A 201 23.62 -8.31 14.92
N LEU A 202 22.65 -8.73 15.74
CA LEU A 202 22.77 -9.95 16.54
C LEU A 202 22.93 -11.20 15.64
N SER A 203 22.29 -11.22 14.47
CA SER A 203 22.40 -12.32 13.50
C SER A 203 23.80 -12.47 12.92
N LEU A 204 24.64 -11.42 12.93
CA LEU A 204 26.03 -11.50 12.48
C LEU A 204 26.90 -12.40 13.37
N PHE A 205 26.53 -12.50 14.65
CA PHE A 205 27.18 -13.41 15.60
C PHE A 205 26.67 -14.86 15.50
N SER A 206 25.65 -15.10 14.67
CA SER A 206 25.10 -16.42 14.43
C SER A 206 25.73 -17.11 13.21
N ARG A 207 25.49 -18.42 13.08
CA ARG A 207 25.99 -19.23 11.96
C ARG A 207 25.37 -18.87 10.61
N GLN A 208 24.20 -18.21 10.60
CA GLN A 208 23.53 -17.69 9.39
C GLN A 208 23.87 -16.22 9.12
N ARG A 209 25.16 -15.85 9.21
CA ARG A 209 25.60 -14.47 9.02
C ARG A 209 25.40 -13.99 7.57
N ASN A 210 24.75 -12.84 7.41
CA ASN A 210 24.68 -12.12 6.14
C ASN A 210 25.09 -10.65 6.35
N PRO A 211 26.40 -10.34 6.30
CA PRO A 211 26.90 -8.98 6.55
C PRO A 211 26.40 -7.99 5.50
N MET A 212 26.28 -8.41 4.24
CA MET A 212 25.78 -7.56 3.15
C MET A 212 24.35 -7.12 3.39
N GLN A 213 23.46 -8.05 3.76
CA GLN A 213 22.08 -7.72 4.08
C GLN A 213 21.98 -6.78 5.28
N THR A 214 22.78 -7.01 6.33
CA THR A 214 22.77 -6.15 7.52
C THR A 214 23.20 -4.73 7.12
N PHE A 215 24.28 -4.59 6.36
CA PHE A 215 24.70 -3.29 5.85
C PHE A 215 23.62 -2.61 4.99
N MET A 216 23.05 -3.32 4.01
CA MET A 216 21.98 -2.79 3.16
C MET A 216 20.75 -2.36 3.97
N TYR A 217 20.36 -3.13 4.99
CA TYR A 217 19.22 -2.78 5.83
C TYR A 217 19.49 -1.53 6.67
N TRP A 218 20.70 -1.40 7.22
CA TRP A 218 21.08 -0.22 7.97
C TRP A 218 21.12 1.04 7.07
N GLN A 219 21.49 0.91 5.79
CA GLN A 219 21.33 2.00 4.82
C GLN A 219 19.86 2.34 4.54
N LEU A 220 18.99 1.34 4.42
CA LEU A 220 17.55 1.56 4.27
C LEU A 220 16.96 2.25 5.50
N LEU A 221 17.35 1.84 6.70
CA LEU A 221 16.89 2.45 7.95
C LEU A 221 17.41 3.89 8.09
N LYS A 222 18.63 4.17 7.61
CA LYS A 222 19.16 5.53 7.49
C LYS A 222 18.34 6.38 6.49
N LEU A 223 17.91 5.80 5.37
CA LEU A 223 17.01 6.47 4.43
C LEU A 223 15.65 6.76 5.08
N MET A 224 15.08 5.80 5.83
CA MET A 224 13.81 5.98 6.55
C MET A 224 13.88 7.05 7.64
N TYR A 225 15.06 7.25 8.23
CA TYR A 225 15.30 8.33 9.18
C TYR A 225 15.27 9.73 8.55
N HIS A 226 15.62 9.85 7.27
CA HIS A 226 15.66 11.12 6.52
C HIS A 226 14.41 11.33 5.64
N SER A 227 13.66 10.28 5.32
CA SER A 227 12.46 10.38 4.49
C SER A 227 11.33 11.14 5.19
N PRO A 228 10.65 12.09 4.54
CA PRO A 228 9.63 12.93 5.15
C PRO A 228 8.43 12.14 5.72
N PHE A 229 8.15 10.95 5.16
CA PHE A 229 6.99 10.14 5.54
C PHE A 229 7.20 9.32 6.82
N THR A 230 8.44 8.98 7.14
CA THR A 230 8.80 8.07 8.24
C THR A 230 9.71 8.72 9.28
N ALA A 231 10.42 9.79 8.91
CA ALA A 231 11.43 10.44 9.75
C ALA A 231 10.91 10.81 11.14
N GLY A 232 9.70 11.36 11.25
CA GLY A 232 9.13 11.75 12.55
C GLY A 232 9.06 10.60 13.55
N TYR A 233 8.58 9.43 13.11
CA TYR A 233 8.42 8.26 13.95
C TYR A 233 9.78 7.63 14.32
N HIS A 234 10.69 7.50 13.36
CA HIS A 234 12.03 6.97 13.64
C HIS A 234 12.84 7.89 14.55
N ARG A 235 12.80 9.20 14.33
CA ARG A 235 13.48 10.19 15.19
C ARG A 235 12.97 10.10 16.62
N ALA A 236 11.66 10.02 16.81
CA ALA A 236 11.07 9.88 18.15
C ALA A 236 11.57 8.61 18.87
N ILE A 237 11.66 7.48 18.16
CA ILE A 237 12.15 6.23 18.74
C ILE A 237 13.65 6.30 19.05
N TRP A 238 14.47 6.83 18.13
CA TRP A 238 15.90 7.01 18.36
C TRP A 238 16.19 7.94 19.55
N LEU A 239 15.41 9.02 19.71
CA LEU A 239 15.50 9.89 20.88
C LEU A 239 15.12 9.15 22.16
N LYS A 240 14.07 8.33 22.13
CA LYS A 240 13.66 7.51 23.29
C LYS A 240 14.74 6.52 23.68
N ILE A 241 15.31 5.81 22.70
CA ILE A 241 16.43 4.88 22.92
C ILE A 241 17.64 5.62 23.49
N GLY A 242 18.01 6.76 22.91
CA GLY A 242 19.12 7.57 23.39
C GLY A 242 18.94 8.00 24.86
N ARG A 243 17.75 8.53 25.21
CA ARG A 243 17.44 8.92 26.60
C ARG A 243 17.53 7.76 27.57
N THR A 244 17.08 6.57 27.18
CA THR A 244 17.13 5.39 28.05
C THR A 244 18.54 4.84 28.15
N VAL A 245 19.27 4.69 27.04
CA VAL A 245 20.53 3.94 26.98
C VAL A 245 21.74 4.78 27.38
N ASN A 246 21.75 6.08 27.05
CA ASN A 246 22.88 6.97 27.36
C ASN A 246 23.31 6.98 28.85
N PRO A 247 22.38 7.08 29.84
CA PRO A 247 22.80 7.03 31.25
C PRO A 247 23.44 5.69 31.65
N TYR A 248 23.00 4.57 31.06
CA TYR A 248 23.62 3.26 31.32
C TYR A 248 25.01 3.13 30.69
N ILE A 249 25.20 3.66 29.48
CA ILE A 249 26.53 3.67 28.83
C ILE A 249 27.53 4.45 29.68
N HIS A 250 27.15 5.64 30.13
CA HIS A 250 28.02 6.46 30.98
C HIS A 250 28.35 5.79 32.32
N ARG A 251 27.42 4.98 32.87
CA ARG A 251 27.60 4.32 34.17
C ARG A 251 28.38 3.01 34.11
N TYR A 252 28.16 2.19 33.09
CA TYR A 252 28.65 0.80 33.06
C TYR A 252 29.68 0.54 31.97
N THR A 253 29.69 1.30 30.88
CA THR A 253 30.53 1.02 29.71
C THR A 253 31.07 2.29 29.05
N PRO A 254 31.89 3.09 29.76
CA PRO A 254 32.41 4.35 29.22
C PRO A 254 33.28 4.17 27.97
N PHE A 255 33.95 3.02 27.82
CA PHE A 255 34.76 2.69 26.62
C PHE A 255 33.94 2.57 25.33
N LEU A 256 32.62 2.30 25.42
CA LEU A 256 31.72 2.22 24.28
C LEU A 256 31.29 3.61 23.79
N HIS A 257 31.62 4.69 24.50
CA HIS A 257 31.18 6.04 24.16
C HIS A 257 31.73 6.52 22.80
N ASP A 258 33.03 6.35 22.56
CA ASP A 258 33.69 6.77 21.31
C ASP A 258 33.18 6.04 20.05
N PRO A 259 33.08 4.69 20.01
CA PRO A 259 32.55 3.99 18.85
C PRO A 259 31.05 4.30 18.62
N ILE A 260 30.28 4.50 19.68
CA ILE A 260 28.86 4.89 19.57
C ILE A 260 28.75 6.32 19.00
N ASN A 261 29.58 7.26 19.47
CA ASN A 261 29.62 8.62 18.92
C ASN A 261 30.06 8.65 17.46
N ALA A 262 31.01 7.79 17.05
CA ALA A 262 31.39 7.65 15.65
C ALA A 262 30.23 7.11 14.80
N GLY A 263 29.53 6.07 15.29
CA GLY A 263 28.34 5.51 14.65
C GLY A 263 27.21 6.53 14.52
N MET A 264 26.93 7.30 15.57
CA MET A 264 25.93 8.38 15.55
C MET A 264 26.29 9.46 14.52
N ARG A 265 27.55 9.88 14.44
CA ARG A 265 28.02 10.84 13.43
C ARG A 265 27.90 10.32 11.99
N TRP A 266 27.99 9.02 11.78
CA TRP A 266 27.73 8.40 10.48
C TRP A 266 26.23 8.29 10.18
N TRP A 267 25.42 8.05 11.21
CA TRP A 267 23.97 7.88 11.10
C TRP A 267 23.24 9.21 10.77
N PHE A 268 23.67 10.31 11.40
CA PHE A 268 23.02 11.62 11.27
C PHE A 268 23.60 12.51 10.14
N ARG A 269 24.65 12.07 9.45
CA ARG A 269 25.17 12.71 8.23
C ARG A 269 24.43 12.20 7.00
#